data_AF-A0AAP5N3H1-F1
#
_entry.id   AF-A0AAP5N3H1-F1
#
_cell.length_a   1.000
_cell.length_b   1.000
_cell.length_c   1.000
_cell.angle_alpha   90.00
_cell.angle_beta   90.00
_cell.angle_gamma   90.00
#
_symmetry.space_group_name_H-M   'P 1'
#
loop_
_entity.id
_entity.type
_entity.pdbx_description
1 polymer ?
#
loop_
_entity_poly.entity_id
_entity_poly.type
_entity_poly.pdbx_seq_one_letter_code
_entity_poly.pdbx_strand_id
1 'polypeptide(L)'
;MMHRFEKNLKGYSKKAKQTDATGGLKEAYGLEDIWDIDDWVEEATIQKVYTFSPKDVATALGLPLHVTAERLFQLVNRGKVTSHFEVRCPICFSATPVDLEILAADPTCACGEHVYEVTPELIYVFFKIRPEYINWVQKQNENYRGIRRFTNR
;
A
#
# COMPACT_ATOMS: atom_id res chain seq x y z
N MET A 1 -7.78 14.20 16.95
CA MET A 1 -6.47 14.72 16.49
C MET A 1 -5.69 13.59 15.83
N MET A 2 -5.99 13.28 14.57
CA MET A 2 -5.23 12.27 13.81
C MET A 2 -4.14 12.99 13.03
N HIS A 3 -2.88 12.76 13.41
CA HIS A 3 -1.74 13.25 12.66
C HIS A 3 -1.75 12.62 11.26
N ARG A 4 -1.98 13.48 10.27
CA ARG A 4 -1.78 13.22 8.85
C ARG A 4 -0.31 12.80 8.66
N PHE A 5 -0.07 11.51 8.42
CA PHE A 5 1.27 11.00 8.10
C PHE A 5 1.65 11.38 6.67
N GLU A 6 1.96 12.66 6.45
CA GLU A 6 2.65 13.13 5.24
C GLU A 6 4.15 12.83 5.36
N LYS A 7 4.52 11.55 5.38
CA LYS A 7 5.89 11.17 5.00
C LYS A 7 5.90 10.94 3.50
N ASN A 8 6.00 12.05 2.76
CA ASN A 8 6.27 12.01 1.32
C ASN A 8 7.61 11.28 1.12
N LEU A 9 7.56 10.14 0.43
CA LEU A 9 8.71 9.39 -0.08
C LEU A 9 9.42 10.21 -1.17
N LYS A 10 10.07 11.33 -0.80
CA LYS A 10 10.71 12.29 -1.72
C LYS A 10 11.94 11.75 -2.48
N GLY A 11 12.13 10.44 -2.56
CA GLY A 11 13.37 9.82 -3.04
C GLY A 11 13.21 8.66 -4.02
N TYR A 12 11.99 8.29 -4.44
CA TYR A 12 11.85 7.25 -5.47
C TYR A 12 12.29 7.84 -6.81
N SER A 13 13.57 7.68 -7.12
CA SER A 13 14.17 8.09 -8.39
C SER A 13 13.55 7.25 -9.50
N LYS A 14 12.62 7.87 -10.25
CA LYS A 14 12.10 7.30 -11.49
C LYS A 14 13.30 6.96 -12.37
N LYS A 15 13.59 5.67 -12.58
CA LYS A 15 14.43 5.26 -13.72
C LYS A 15 13.77 5.86 -14.96
N ALA A 16 14.52 6.67 -15.70
CA ALA A 16 14.00 7.41 -16.84
C ALA A 16 13.38 6.43 -17.85
N LYS A 17 12.06 6.52 -18.06
CA LYS A 17 11.36 5.77 -19.11
C LYS A 17 11.93 6.22 -20.45
N GLN A 18 12.64 5.33 -21.13
CA GLN A 18 13.12 5.54 -22.48
C GLN A 18 11.90 5.41 -23.41
N THR A 19 11.41 6.54 -23.92
CA THR A 19 10.24 6.58 -24.81
C THR A 19 10.64 6.13 -26.21
N ASP A 20 10.01 5.08 -26.74
CA ASP A 20 10.09 4.73 -28.14
C ASP A 20 9.13 5.59 -28.99
N ALA A 21 9.58 5.91 -30.20
CA ALA A 21 9.07 6.99 -31.04
C ALA A 21 7.78 6.63 -31.82
N THR A 22 6.81 5.99 -31.18
CA THR A 22 5.53 5.66 -31.84
C THR A 22 4.38 5.97 -30.90
N GLY A 23 3.80 7.16 -31.03
CA GLY A 23 2.69 7.68 -30.21
C GLY A 23 1.38 6.90 -30.39
N GLY A 24 1.36 5.65 -29.93
CA GLY A 24 0.17 4.83 -29.77
C GLY A 24 -0.07 4.59 -28.28
N LEU A 25 -1.27 4.94 -27.80
CA LEU A 25 -1.78 4.54 -26.48
C LEU A 25 -1.86 3.01 -26.43
N LYS A 26 -0.77 2.36 -26.02
CA LYS A 26 -0.81 0.98 -25.54
C LYS A 26 -1.08 1.02 -24.04
N GLU A 27 -2.25 0.55 -23.65
CA GLU A 27 -2.48 0.01 -22.31
C GLU A 27 -1.59 -1.22 -22.15
N ALA A 28 -0.30 -0.98 -21.90
CA ALA A 28 0.69 -1.99 -21.62
C ALA A 28 1.25 -1.69 -20.23
N TYR A 29 0.48 -2.02 -19.19
CA TYR A 29 1.05 -2.17 -17.86
C TYR A 29 1.93 -3.43 -17.92
N GLY A 30 3.22 -3.22 -18.11
CA GLY A 30 4.19 -4.30 -18.32
C GLY A 30 4.45 -5.07 -17.03
N LEU A 31 5.10 -6.24 -17.15
CA LEU A 31 5.64 -6.98 -16.01
C LEU A 31 6.52 -6.11 -15.09
N GLU A 32 7.17 -5.08 -15.65
CA GLU A 32 8.01 -4.11 -14.93
C GLU A 32 7.22 -3.29 -13.89
N ASP A 33 6.00 -2.83 -14.22
CA ASP A 33 5.18 -2.00 -13.32
C ASP A 33 4.71 -2.80 -12.08
N ILE A 34 4.65 -4.14 -12.17
CA ILE A 34 4.26 -5.04 -11.05
C ILE A 34 5.39 -5.16 -10.02
N TRP A 35 6.65 -5.16 -10.47
CA TRP A 35 7.80 -5.25 -9.58
C TRP A 35 8.04 -3.95 -8.83
N ASP A 36 7.69 -2.80 -9.42
CA ASP A 36 7.77 -1.49 -8.77
C ASP A 36 6.95 -1.42 -7.47
N ILE A 37 5.81 -2.13 -7.39
CA ILE A 37 4.98 -2.19 -6.18
C ILE A 37 5.64 -3.03 -5.09
N ASP A 38 6.23 -4.18 -5.44
CA ASP A 38 6.97 -5.02 -4.49
C ASP A 38 8.18 -4.26 -3.92
N ASP A 39 8.95 -3.62 -4.79
CA ASP A 39 10.12 -2.82 -4.43
C ASP A 39 9.72 -1.63 -3.54
N TRP A 40 8.58 -0.99 -3.84
CA TRP A 40 8.05 0.09 -3.01
C TRP A 40 7.71 -0.41 -1.60
N VAL A 41 7.09 -1.59 -1.45
CA VAL A 41 6.75 -2.16 -0.13
C VAL A 41 8.02 -2.53 0.66
N GLU A 42 9.04 -3.01 -0.02
CA GLU A 42 10.36 -3.27 0.60
C GLU A 42 11.02 -1.96 1.06
N GLU A 43 11.03 -0.92 0.22
CA GLU A 43 11.58 0.38 0.59
C GLU A 43 10.77 1.05 1.73
N ALA A 44 9.44 0.94 1.70
CA ALA A 44 8.57 1.41 2.77
C ALA A 44 8.92 0.76 4.13
N THR A 45 9.31 -0.51 4.11
CA THR A 45 9.82 -1.22 5.29
C THR A 45 11.09 -0.58 5.83
N ILE A 46 12.04 -0.26 4.96
CA ILE A 46 13.31 0.39 5.31
C ILE A 46 13.05 1.78 5.90
N GLN A 47 12.10 2.52 5.32
CA GLN A 47 11.72 3.87 5.74
C GLN A 47 10.72 3.92 6.91
N LYS A 48 10.33 2.76 7.45
CA LYS A 48 9.40 2.61 8.58
C LYS A 48 8.00 3.18 8.30
N VAL A 49 7.54 3.08 7.05
CA VAL A 49 6.17 3.35 6.64
C VAL A 49 5.42 2.02 6.67
N TYR A 50 4.74 1.74 7.80
CA TYR A 50 4.15 0.42 8.04
C TYR A 50 2.69 0.31 7.66
N THR A 51 1.99 1.43 7.47
CA THR A 51 0.58 1.44 7.07
C THR A 51 0.39 2.42 5.91
N PHE A 52 -0.35 2.00 4.89
CA PHE A 52 -0.59 2.78 3.67
C PHE A 52 -1.88 2.33 2.97
N SER A 53 -2.45 3.19 2.13
CA SER A 53 -3.55 2.86 1.24
C SER A 53 -3.06 2.54 -0.19
N PRO A 54 -3.86 1.86 -1.03
CA PRO A 54 -3.55 1.72 -2.45
C PRO A 54 -3.32 3.06 -3.16
N LYS A 55 -4.03 4.11 -2.73
CA LYS A 55 -3.90 5.45 -3.30
C LYS A 55 -2.53 6.05 -3.04
N ASP A 56 -1.95 5.82 -1.86
CA ASP A 56 -0.61 6.32 -1.52
C ASP A 56 0.44 5.70 -2.44
N VAL A 57 0.36 4.40 -2.67
CA VAL A 57 1.27 3.65 -3.54
C VAL A 57 1.08 4.03 -5.01
N ALA A 58 -0.17 4.06 -5.48
CA ALA A 58 -0.52 4.43 -6.85
C ALA A 58 -0.02 5.84 -7.20
N THR A 59 -0.17 6.78 -6.26
CA THR A 59 0.32 8.16 -6.43
C THR A 59 1.85 8.22 -6.46
N ALA A 60 2.52 7.47 -5.56
CA ALA A 60 3.98 7.47 -5.49
C ALA A 60 4.62 6.90 -6.76
N LEU A 61 4.03 5.84 -7.34
CA LEU A 61 4.55 5.15 -8.51
C LEU A 61 3.98 5.71 -9.84
N GLY A 62 2.90 6.48 -9.79
CA GLY A 62 2.20 6.93 -10.99
C GLY A 62 1.48 5.78 -11.72
N LEU A 63 0.99 4.80 -10.96
CA LEU A 63 0.31 3.61 -11.48
C LEU A 63 -1.22 3.74 -11.31
N PRO A 64 -2.02 3.01 -12.12
CA PRO A 64 -3.46 2.98 -11.92
C PRO A 64 -3.83 2.34 -10.59
N LEU A 65 -4.83 2.92 -9.93
CA LEU A 65 -5.29 2.46 -8.63
C LEU A 65 -5.72 0.99 -8.63
N HIS A 66 -6.40 0.53 -9.69
CA HIS A 66 -6.88 -0.85 -9.77
C HIS A 66 -5.72 -1.87 -9.85
N VAL A 67 -4.72 -1.61 -10.68
CA VAL A 67 -3.49 -2.43 -10.78
C VAL A 67 -2.75 -2.46 -9.45
N THR A 68 -2.62 -1.29 -8.80
CA THR A 68 -1.98 -1.20 -7.50
C THR A 68 -2.72 -1.98 -6.43
N ALA A 69 -4.04 -1.83 -6.33
CA ALA A 69 -4.86 -2.54 -5.36
C ALA A 69 -4.79 -4.06 -5.57
N GLU A 70 -4.94 -4.53 -6.81
CA GLU A 70 -4.85 -5.96 -7.14
C GLU A 70 -3.51 -6.55 -6.70
N ARG A 71 -2.41 -5.87 -7.02
CA ARG A 71 -1.08 -6.36 -6.61
C ARG A 71 -0.91 -6.37 -5.09
N LEU A 72 -1.39 -5.36 -4.38
CA LEU A 72 -1.34 -5.33 -2.92
C LEU A 72 -2.09 -6.51 -2.29
N PHE A 73 -3.25 -6.91 -2.84
CA PHE A 73 -3.95 -8.13 -2.40
C PHE A 73 -3.15 -9.41 -2.70
N GLN A 74 -2.44 -9.49 -3.82
CA GLN A 74 -1.50 -10.60 -4.05
C GLN A 74 -0.37 -10.62 -3.01
N LEU A 75 0.09 -9.46 -2.52
CA LEU A 75 1.09 -9.38 -1.45
C LEU A 75 0.52 -9.79 -0.07
N VAL A 76 -0.78 -9.63 0.15
CA VAL A 76 -1.48 -10.22 1.30
C VAL A 76 -1.37 -11.74 1.24
N ASN A 77 -1.71 -12.34 0.09
CA ASN A 77 -1.63 -13.80 -0.11
C ASN A 77 -0.20 -14.34 0.04
N ARG A 78 0.81 -13.53 -0.28
CA ARG A 78 2.23 -13.86 -0.09
C ARG A 78 2.74 -13.58 1.32
N GLY A 79 1.89 -13.08 2.22
CA GLY A 79 2.24 -12.83 3.61
C GLY A 79 3.23 -11.68 3.82
N LYS A 80 3.36 -10.74 2.88
CA LYS A 80 4.20 -9.54 3.04
C LYS A 80 3.47 -8.42 3.80
N VAL A 81 2.17 -8.30 3.55
CA VAL A 81 1.28 -7.28 4.14
C VAL A 81 -0.01 -7.93 4.66
N THR A 82 -0.78 -7.23 5.48
CA THR A 82 -2.16 -7.55 5.83
C THR A 82 -3.08 -6.43 5.38
N SER A 83 -4.30 -6.76 4.96
CA SER A 83 -5.36 -5.78 4.71
C SER A 83 -6.21 -5.56 5.96
N HIS A 84 -6.70 -4.35 6.15
CA HIS A 84 -7.74 -3.99 7.10
C HIS A 84 -8.68 -2.98 6.46
N PHE A 85 -9.94 -3.01 6.87
CA PHE A 85 -10.99 -2.19 6.29
C PHE A 85 -11.52 -1.22 7.33
N GLU A 86 -11.84 -0.01 6.88
CA GLU A 86 -12.47 1.02 7.69
C GLU A 86 -13.70 1.55 6.95
N VAL A 87 -14.79 1.76 7.67
CA VAL A 87 -15.93 2.53 7.17
C VAL A 87 -15.78 3.97 7.64
N ARG A 88 -16.06 4.92 6.75
CA ARG A 88 -16.11 6.35 7.08
C ARG A 88 -17.55 6.81 7.19
N CYS A 89 -17.88 7.43 8.32
CA CYS A 89 -19.18 8.04 8.50
C CYS A 89 -19.40 9.17 7.48
N PRO A 90 -20.52 9.20 6.74
CA PRO A 90 -20.79 10.26 5.78
C PRO A 90 -21.11 11.61 6.43
N ILE A 91 -21.40 11.63 7.74
CA ILE A 91 -21.80 12.84 8.47
C ILE A 91 -20.61 13.47 9.20
N CYS A 92 -19.88 12.69 10.01
CA CYS A 92 -18.78 13.20 10.84
C CYS A 92 -17.38 12.71 10.43
N PHE A 93 -17.28 11.89 9.37
CA PHE A 93 -16.01 11.37 8.82
C PHE A 93 -15.16 10.53 9.80
N SER A 94 -15.73 10.15 10.94
CA SER A 94 -15.15 9.18 11.87
C SER A 94 -14.85 7.86 11.15
N ALA A 95 -13.71 7.26 11.48
CA ALA A 95 -13.30 5.95 10.96
C ALA A 95 -13.69 4.86 11.95
N THR A 96 -14.35 3.82 11.46
CA THR A 96 -14.66 2.63 12.24
C THR A 96 -14.00 1.44 11.55
N PRO A 97 -13.05 0.72 12.21
CA PRO A 97 -12.54 -0.54 11.69
C PRO A 97 -13.67 -1.55 11.55
N VAL A 98 -13.70 -2.27 10.43
CA VAL A 98 -14.74 -3.26 10.14
C VAL A 98 -14.15 -4.58 9.64
N ASP A 99 -14.88 -5.65 9.90
CA ASP A 99 -14.73 -6.92 9.20
C ASP A 99 -15.72 -6.96 8.03
N LEU A 100 -15.24 -7.27 6.83
CA LEU A 100 -16.09 -7.30 5.64
C LEU A 100 -17.13 -8.42 5.67
N GLU A 101 -16.86 -9.55 6.34
CA GLU A 101 -17.83 -10.64 6.45
C GLU A 101 -19.00 -10.24 7.34
N ILE A 102 -18.71 -9.56 8.46
CA ILE A 102 -19.72 -9.00 9.35
C ILE A 102 -20.53 -7.93 8.62
N LEU A 103 -19.85 -7.03 7.92
CA LEU A 103 -20.49 -5.96 7.17
C LEU A 103 -21.36 -6.47 6.01
N ALA A 104 -20.98 -7.60 5.39
CA ALA A 104 -21.79 -8.22 4.35
C ALA A 104 -23.09 -8.85 4.90
N ALA A 105 -23.08 -9.30 6.15
CA ALA A 105 -24.27 -9.84 6.82
C ALA A 105 -25.22 -8.73 7.32
N ASP A 106 -24.66 -7.61 7.78
CA ASP A 106 -25.39 -6.43 8.24
C ASP A 106 -24.67 -5.15 7.76
N PRO A 107 -25.13 -4.53 6.66
CA PRO A 107 -24.48 -3.37 6.07
C PRO A 107 -24.86 -2.07 6.80
N THR A 108 -24.86 -2.08 8.14
CA THR A 108 -25.12 -0.91 8.96
C THR A 108 -23.93 -0.59 9.86
N CYS A 109 -23.68 0.69 10.08
CA CYS A 109 -22.63 1.15 10.99
C CYS A 109 -23.14 2.29 11.86
N ALA A 110 -22.57 2.40 13.05
CA ALA A 110 -22.86 3.48 13.98
C ALA A 110 -21.59 4.18 14.45
N CYS A 111 -21.64 5.50 14.59
CA CYS A 111 -20.60 6.27 15.27
C CYS A 111 -21.23 7.40 16.10
N GLY A 112 -21.13 7.30 17.42
CA GLY A 112 -21.87 8.20 18.31
C GLY A 112 -23.38 8.09 18.04
N GLU A 113 -24.02 9.22 17.76
CA GLU A 113 -25.47 9.31 17.48
C GLU A 113 -25.83 9.04 16.00
N HIS A 114 -24.86 8.78 15.13
CA HIS A 114 -25.13 8.53 13.71
C HIS A 114 -25.25 7.04 13.44
N VAL A 115 -26.40 6.61 12.90
CA VAL A 115 -26.60 5.27 12.35
C VAL A 115 -26.87 5.41 10.85
N TYR A 116 -26.19 4.63 10.04
CA TYR A 116 -26.26 4.74 8.59
C TYR A 116 -26.02 3.39 7.91
N GLU A 117 -26.60 3.24 6.72
CA GLU A 117 -26.31 2.13 5.81
C GLU A 117 -24.93 2.34 5.19
N VAL A 118 -24.15 1.27 5.12
CA VAL A 118 -22.80 1.27 4.57
C VAL A 118 -22.87 0.90 3.10
N THR A 119 -22.53 1.87 2.26
CA THR A 119 -22.34 1.67 0.83
C THR A 119 -20.85 1.48 0.50
N PRO A 120 -20.51 0.84 -0.63
CA PRO A 120 -19.12 0.54 -0.98
C PRO A 120 -18.17 1.75 -1.00
N GLU A 121 -18.66 2.93 -1.37
CA GLU A 121 -17.89 4.18 -1.37
C GLU A 121 -17.48 4.67 0.01
N LEU A 122 -18.12 4.16 1.07
CA LEU A 122 -17.76 4.45 2.46
C LEU A 122 -16.70 3.49 3.01
N ILE A 123 -16.37 2.43 2.27
CA ILE A 123 -15.41 1.40 2.67
C ILE A 123 -14.02 1.74 2.12
N TYR A 124 -13.05 1.83 3.01
CA TYR A 124 -11.66 2.11 2.71
C TYR A 124 -10.80 0.92 3.09
N VAL A 125 -9.86 0.56 2.22
CA VAL A 125 -8.87 -0.49 2.48
C VAL A 125 -7.52 0.12 2.79
N PHE A 126 -6.88 -0.41 3.82
CA PHE A 126 -5.52 -0.09 4.21
C PHE A 126 -4.70 -1.36 4.33
N PHE A 127 -3.41 -1.23 4.07
CA PHE A 127 -2.44 -2.30 4.13
C PHE A 127 -1.43 -2.01 5.22
N LYS A 128 -1.03 -3.05 5.95
CA LYS A 128 -0.01 -2.97 6.97
C LYS A 128 1.10 -3.98 6.68
N ILE A 129 2.35 -3.55 6.74
CA ILE A 129 3.50 -4.45 6.56
C ILE A 129 3.57 -5.42 7.74
N ARG A 130 3.69 -6.71 7.44
CA ARG A 130 3.77 -7.75 8.46
C ARG A 130 5.09 -7.70 9.22
N PRO A 131 5.08 -7.79 10.57
CA PRO A 131 6.31 -7.80 11.37
C PRO A 131 7.35 -8.82 10.91
N GLU A 132 6.89 -10.00 10.47
CA GLU A 132 7.75 -11.07 9.98
C GLU A 132 8.48 -10.67 8.70
N TYR A 133 7.79 -9.95 7.80
CA TYR A 133 8.40 -9.42 6.58
C TYR A 133 9.37 -8.27 6.89
N ILE A 134 9.03 -7.41 7.85
CA ILE A 134 9.94 -6.35 8.33
C ILE A 134 11.27 -6.95 8.79
N ASN A 135 11.21 -7.98 9.65
CA ASN A 135 12.39 -8.67 10.16
C ASN A 135 13.21 -9.32 9.03
N TRP A 136 12.54 -9.89 8.02
CA TRP A 136 13.20 -10.48 6.86
C TRP A 136 13.97 -9.43 6.05
N VAL A 137 13.34 -8.30 5.68
CA VAL A 137 13.98 -7.20 4.93
C VAL A 137 15.16 -6.62 5.70
N GLN A 138 15.03 -6.45 7.01
CA GLN A 138 16.11 -5.93 7.87
C GLN A 138 17.32 -6.87 7.88
N LYS A 139 17.10 -8.18 8.05
CA LYS A 139 18.17 -9.19 8.00
C LYS A 139 18.89 -9.21 6.64
N GLN A 140 18.15 -9.12 5.53
CA GLN A 140 18.77 -9.05 4.21
C GLN A 140 19.67 -7.81 4.08
N ASN A 141 19.17 -6.64 4.49
CA ASN A 141 19.94 -5.40 4.45
C ASN A 141 21.20 -5.43 5.34
N GLU A 142 21.12 -6.03 6.53
CA GLU A 142 22.28 -6.23 7.40
C GLU A 142 23.32 -7.14 6.76
N ASN A 143 22.90 -8.26 6.17
CA ASN A 143 23.78 -9.18 5.46
C ASN A 143 24.47 -8.50 4.27
N TYR A 144 23.75 -7.73 3.47
CA TYR A 144 24.32 -6.95 2.36
C TYR A 144 25.35 -5.92 2.84
N ARG A 145 25.09 -5.22 3.95
CA ARG A 145 26.05 -4.28 4.55
C ARG A 145 27.27 -5.01 5.13
N GLY A 146 27.08 -6.20 5.69
CA GLY A 146 28.15 -7.07 6.19
C GLY A 146 29.10 -7.49 5.08
N ILE A 147 28.57 -8.01 3.96
CA ILE A 147 29.38 -8.47 2.81
C ILE A 147 30.24 -7.34 2.24
N ARG A 148 29.70 -6.13 2.07
CA ARG A 148 30.46 -4.97 1.58
C ARG A 148 31.63 -4.55 2.47
N ARG A 149 31.56 -4.84 3.78
CA ARG A 149 32.68 -4.59 4.71
C ARG A 149 33.81 -5.61 4.54
N PHE A 150 33.51 -6.82 4.05
CA PHE A 150 34.51 -7.87 3.84
C PHE A 150 35.16 -7.83 2.46
N THR A 151 34.47 -7.32 1.43
CA THR A 151 35.01 -7.26 0.06
C THR A 151 35.93 -6.05 -0.20
N ASN A 152 35.97 -5.07 0.70
CA ASN A 152 36.80 -3.87 0.58
C ASN A 152 38.06 -3.92 1.47
N ARG A 153 38.63 -5.11 1.70
CA ARG A 153 39.83 -5.29 2.51
C ARG A 153 41.01 -5.75 1.68
#